data_AF-A0A0P9ADN8-F1
#
_entry.id   AF-A0A0P9ADN8-F1
#
_cell.length_a   1.000
_cell.length_b   1.000
_cell.length_c   1.000
_cell.angle_alpha   90.00
_cell.angle_beta   90.00
_cell.angle_gamma   90.00
#
_symmetry.space_group_name_H-M   'P 1'
#
loop_
_entity.id
_entity.type
_entity.pdbx_description
1 polymer ?
#
loop_
_entity_poly.entity_id
_entity_poly.type
_entity_poly.pdbx_seq_one_letter_code
_entity_poly.pdbx_strand_id
1 'polypeptide(L)'
;MQSPIFLVTKDGLSNDIKEAIAKIMPSKVYIIGGTAVISAAVEEQAAQLTSLDKTNIVRIAGQDRYETSLAAAKYFNEAGGSICIATGNDFPDALAGSVYAAKHNSPIILVDSSLSNSFVEYLKSRKLSGMTLFGGEGAVNKGIEEQLWSLIEK
;
A
#
# COMPACT_ATOMS: atom_id res chain seq x y z
N MET A 1 -9.01 5.50 -8.07
CA MET A 1 -8.24 6.68 -8.57
C MET A 1 -7.19 6.17 -9.55
N GLN A 2 -6.86 6.91 -10.62
CA GLN A 2 -5.73 6.56 -11.49
C GLN A 2 -4.68 7.66 -11.38
N SER A 3 -3.54 7.33 -10.78
CA SER A 3 -2.41 8.25 -10.58
C SER A 3 -1.12 7.55 -11.02
N PRO A 4 -0.17 8.27 -11.65
CA PRO A 4 1.13 7.70 -11.98
C PRO A 4 1.94 7.41 -10.71
N ILE A 5 2.74 6.35 -10.77
CA ILE A 5 3.69 5.97 -9.71
C ILE A 5 5.09 6.36 -10.18
N PHE A 6 5.81 7.11 -9.34
CA PHE A 6 7.21 7.48 -9.58
C PHE A 6 8.10 6.81 -8.53
N LEU A 7 9.25 6.30 -8.98
CA LEU A 7 10.29 5.78 -8.11
C LEU A 7 11.29 6.88 -7.79
N VAL A 8 11.56 7.10 -6.51
CA VAL A 8 12.45 8.17 -6.04
C VAL A 8 13.65 7.58 -5.33
N THR A 9 14.73 8.35 -5.23
CA THR A 9 15.81 8.02 -4.29
C THR A 9 15.44 8.51 -2.90
N LYS A 10 16.17 8.07 -1.88
CA LYS A 10 15.89 8.43 -0.49
C LYS A 10 15.81 9.94 -0.27
N ASP A 11 16.68 10.70 -0.91
CA ASP A 11 16.90 12.11 -0.61
C ASP A 11 16.53 13.05 -1.75
N GLY A 12 15.91 12.57 -2.84
CA GLY A 12 15.47 13.48 -3.87
C GLY A 12 14.68 12.92 -5.03
N LEU A 13 14.06 13.86 -5.74
CA LEU A 13 13.42 13.68 -7.03
C LEU A 13 14.46 13.92 -8.14
N SER A 14 14.58 12.97 -9.08
CA SER A 14 15.37 13.19 -10.30
C SER A 14 14.75 14.29 -11.16
N ASN A 15 15.52 14.86 -12.08
CA ASN A 15 15.01 15.93 -12.96
C ASN A 15 13.83 15.46 -13.81
N ASP A 16 13.90 14.24 -14.38
CA ASP A 16 12.80 13.66 -15.15
C ASP A 16 11.50 13.57 -14.35
N ILE A 17 11.59 13.21 -13.06
CA ILE A 17 10.42 13.13 -12.18
C ILE A 17 9.89 14.53 -11.86
N LYS A 18 10.78 15.51 -11.62
CA LYS A 18 10.36 16.90 -11.40
C LYS A 18 9.63 17.45 -12.61
N GLU A 19 10.15 17.21 -13.81
CA GLU A 19 9.50 17.63 -15.06
C GLU A 19 8.15 16.93 -15.26
N ALA A 20 8.07 15.63 -14.97
CA ALA A 20 6.82 14.88 -15.05
C ALA A 20 5.77 15.42 -14.06
N ILE A 21 6.14 15.66 -12.80
CA ILE A 21 5.24 16.23 -11.78
C ILE A 21 4.79 17.65 -12.19
N ALA A 22 5.71 18.50 -12.66
CA ALA A 22 5.38 19.85 -13.12
C ALA A 22 4.41 19.84 -14.30
N LYS A 23 4.52 18.86 -15.22
CA LYS A 23 3.60 18.69 -16.33
C LYS A 23 2.22 18.20 -15.89
N ILE A 24 2.17 17.31 -14.91
CA ILE A 24 0.91 16.76 -14.37
C ILE A 24 0.14 17.82 -13.59
N MET A 25 0.84 18.72 -12.89
CA MET A 25 0.25 19.70 -11.96
C MET A 25 -0.75 19.03 -10.99
N PRO A 26 -0.29 18.08 -10.15
CA PRO A 26 -1.20 17.33 -9.29
C PRO A 26 -1.82 18.23 -8.22
N SER A 27 -3.08 17.98 -7.88
CA SER A 27 -3.74 18.60 -6.71
C SER A 27 -3.41 17.90 -5.39
N LYS A 28 -2.78 16.72 -5.45
CA LYS A 28 -2.41 15.91 -4.29
C LYS A 28 -1.22 15.00 -4.60
N VAL A 29 -0.33 14.85 -3.62
CA VAL A 29 0.85 13.97 -3.69
C VAL A 29 0.78 12.94 -2.58
N TYR A 30 1.09 11.69 -2.91
CA TYR A 30 1.22 10.60 -1.94
C TYR A 30 2.66 10.12 -1.89
N ILE A 31 3.20 10.00 -0.67
CA ILE A 31 4.51 9.42 -0.42
C ILE A 31 4.31 8.10 0.30
N ILE A 32 4.61 6.98 -0.37
CA ILE A 32 4.45 5.65 0.21
C ILE A 32 5.80 5.21 0.78
N GLY A 33 5.93 5.22 2.11
CA GLY A 33 7.15 4.85 2.82
C GLY A 33 7.58 5.84 3.89
N GLY A 34 8.22 5.31 4.93
CA GLY A 34 8.73 6.10 6.06
C GLY A 34 9.96 6.93 5.72
N THR A 35 10.35 7.82 6.63
CA THR A 35 11.50 8.72 6.46
C THR A 35 12.85 8.01 6.39
N ALA A 36 12.92 6.76 6.85
CA ALA A 36 14.11 5.92 6.73
C ALA A 36 14.48 5.62 5.26
N VAL A 37 13.47 5.49 4.40
CA VAL A 37 13.60 5.11 2.97
C VAL A 37 13.29 6.26 2.01
N ILE A 38 12.43 7.21 2.39
CA ILE A 38 12.13 8.42 1.63
C ILE A 38 12.14 9.59 2.62
N SER A 39 13.23 10.35 2.67
CA SER A 39 13.43 11.40 3.68
C SER A 39 12.46 12.58 3.52
N ALA A 40 12.50 13.50 4.49
CA ALA A 40 11.71 14.73 4.44
C ALA A 40 12.10 15.62 3.23
N ALA A 41 13.31 15.49 2.70
CA ALA A 41 13.77 16.25 1.54
C ALA A 41 12.90 16.03 0.30
N VAL A 42 12.42 14.79 0.07
CA VAL A 42 11.52 14.48 -1.04
C VAL A 42 10.16 15.17 -0.88
N GLU A 43 9.66 15.22 0.35
CA GLU A 43 8.40 15.88 0.69
C GLU A 43 8.48 17.40 0.50
N GLU A 44 9.59 18.01 0.95
CA GLU A 44 9.89 19.43 0.76
C GLU A 44 10.05 19.78 -0.72
N GLN A 45 10.76 18.96 -1.49
CA GLN A 45 10.91 19.14 -2.94
C GLN A 45 9.56 19.04 -3.67
N ALA A 46 8.72 18.07 -3.31
CA ALA A 46 7.39 17.95 -3.87
C ALA A 46 6.52 19.16 -3.54
N ALA A 47 6.58 19.67 -2.30
CA ALA A 47 5.86 20.87 -1.87
C ALA A 47 6.29 22.11 -2.66
N GLN A 48 7.60 22.32 -2.79
CA GLN A 48 8.16 23.45 -3.55
C GLN A 48 7.77 23.38 -5.03
N LEU A 49 7.85 22.19 -5.63
CA LEU A 49 7.57 22.00 -7.05
C LEU A 49 6.10 22.19 -7.40
N THR A 50 5.20 21.75 -6.52
CA THR A 50 3.75 21.74 -6.78
C THR A 50 3.03 22.95 -6.20
N SER A 51 3.67 23.70 -5.30
CA SER A 51 3.05 24.78 -4.51
C SER A 51 1.81 24.33 -3.71
N LEU A 52 1.71 23.03 -3.42
CA LEU A 52 0.62 22.47 -2.62
C LEU A 52 0.82 22.73 -1.13
N ASP A 53 -0.29 22.95 -0.43
CA ASP A 53 -0.30 22.92 1.03
C ASP A 53 0.13 21.55 1.56
N LYS A 54 0.76 21.54 2.75
CA LYS A 54 1.19 20.29 3.41
C LYS A 54 0.06 19.29 3.62
N THR A 55 -1.20 19.74 3.71
CA THR A 55 -2.38 18.85 3.82
C THR A 55 -2.64 18.02 2.56
N ASN A 56 -2.14 18.48 1.41
CA ASN A 56 -2.25 17.80 0.12
C ASN A 56 -1.00 16.97 -0.21
N ILE A 57 -0.04 16.88 0.70
CA ILE A 57 1.14 16.01 0.58
C ILE A 57 1.07 15.01 1.71
N VAL A 58 0.63 13.80 1.38
CA VAL A 58 0.27 12.80 2.38
C VAL A 58 1.28 11.67 2.36
N ARG A 59 1.98 11.49 3.48
CA ARG A 59 2.83 10.33 3.71
C ARG A 59 2.01 9.18 4.30
N ILE A 60 2.15 8.01 3.70
CA ILE A 60 1.54 6.76 4.14
C ILE A 60 2.67 5.78 4.43
N ALA A 61 2.83 5.41 5.69
CA ALA A 61 3.95 4.59 6.15
C ALA A 61 3.58 3.80 7.41
N GLY A 62 4.27 2.68 7.61
CA GLY A 62 4.35 1.94 8.87
C GLY A 62 5.80 1.66 9.25
N GLN A 63 6.02 0.93 10.35
CA GLN A 63 7.37 0.55 10.80
C GLN A 63 8.09 -0.37 9.82
N ASP A 64 7.32 -1.17 9.09
CA ASP A 64 7.81 -2.10 8.08
C ASP A 64 6.90 -2.16 6.84
N ARG A 65 7.18 -3.09 5.93
CA ARG A 65 6.41 -3.31 4.70
C ARG A 65 4.98 -3.79 4.97
N TYR A 66 4.77 -4.56 6.05
CA TYR A 66 3.47 -5.10 6.42
C TYR A 66 2.56 -3.99 6.93
N GLU A 67 3.07 -3.19 7.88
CA GLU A 67 2.35 -2.04 8.40
C GLU A 67 2.15 -0.94 7.34
N THR A 68 3.11 -0.72 6.44
CA THR A 68 2.94 0.24 5.33
C THR A 68 1.83 -0.22 4.38
N SER A 69 1.76 -1.50 4.04
CA SER A 69 0.68 -2.05 3.20
C SER A 69 -0.69 -1.91 3.90
N LEU A 70 -0.75 -2.15 5.21
CA LEU A 70 -1.96 -1.97 6.01
C LEU A 70 -2.36 -0.49 6.12
N ALA A 71 -1.39 0.42 6.29
CA ALA A 71 -1.63 1.86 6.32
C ALA A 71 -2.20 2.35 4.98
N ALA A 72 -1.69 1.86 3.85
CA ALA A 72 -2.24 2.15 2.53
C ALA A 72 -3.68 1.62 2.40
N ALA A 73 -3.93 0.38 2.81
CA ALA A 73 -5.28 -0.20 2.78
C ALA A 73 -6.29 0.62 3.61
N LYS A 74 -5.89 1.06 4.81
CA LYS A 74 -6.71 1.92 5.68
C LYS A 74 -6.91 3.31 5.10
N TYR A 75 -5.88 3.91 4.51
CA TYR A 75 -5.94 5.27 3.99
C TYR A 75 -6.86 5.37 2.76
N PHE A 76 -6.64 4.51 1.77
CA PHE A 76 -7.46 4.53 0.56
C PHE A 76 -8.84 3.94 0.79
N ASN A 77 -8.98 3.06 1.79
CA ASN A 77 -10.24 2.51 2.27
C ASN A 77 -11.14 2.04 1.12
N GLU A 78 -10.56 1.31 0.17
CA GLU A 78 -11.25 0.90 -1.04
C GLU A 78 -12.56 0.17 -0.68
N ALA A 79 -13.64 0.52 -1.38
CA ALA A 79 -14.99 0.08 -1.06
C ALA A 79 -15.27 -1.39 -1.45
N GLY A 80 -14.30 -2.08 -2.06
CA GLY A 80 -14.42 -3.47 -2.43
C GLY A 80 -14.74 -4.35 -1.22
N GLY A 81 -15.67 -5.27 -1.41
CA GLY A 81 -16.03 -6.27 -0.41
C GLY A 81 -14.93 -7.31 -0.18
N SER A 82 -13.88 -7.36 -1.00
CA SER A 82 -12.79 -8.34 -0.84
C SER A 82 -11.43 -7.70 -0.63
N ILE A 83 -10.51 -8.46 -0.06
CA ILE A 83 -9.10 -8.08 0.10
C ILE A 83 -8.19 -9.05 -0.66
N CYS A 84 -7.05 -8.52 -1.12
CA CYS A 84 -5.98 -9.31 -1.70
C CYS A 84 -4.86 -9.45 -0.66
N ILE A 85 -4.27 -10.64 -0.58
CA ILE A 85 -3.20 -10.95 0.38
C ILE A 85 -2.04 -11.59 -0.38
N ALA A 86 -0.82 -11.17 -0.07
CA ALA A 86 0.41 -11.73 -0.61
C ALA A 86 1.48 -11.77 0.48
N THR A 87 2.54 -12.57 0.26
CA THR A 87 3.70 -12.53 1.15
C THR A 87 4.42 -11.19 1.05
N GLY A 88 4.94 -10.69 2.17
CA GLY A 88 5.89 -9.58 2.14
C GLY A 88 7.35 -10.01 2.04
N ASN A 89 7.65 -11.32 2.09
CA ASN A 89 9.02 -11.84 2.06
C ASN A 89 9.65 -11.76 0.66
N ASP A 90 8.84 -11.77 -0.39
CA ASP A 90 9.24 -11.49 -1.77
C ASP A 90 8.14 -10.68 -2.47
N PHE A 91 8.39 -10.20 -3.69
CA PHE A 91 7.50 -9.27 -4.41
C PHE A 91 6.71 -9.83 -5.61
N PRO A 92 7.08 -10.94 -6.30
CA PRO A 92 6.42 -11.33 -7.55
C PRO A 92 4.90 -11.53 -7.45
N ASP A 93 4.44 -12.18 -6.38
CA ASP A 93 3.02 -12.44 -6.16
C ASP A 93 2.22 -11.16 -5.91
N ALA A 94 2.76 -10.25 -5.09
CA ALA A 94 2.14 -8.96 -4.84
C ALA A 94 2.11 -8.09 -6.11
N LEU A 95 3.18 -8.12 -6.91
CA LEU A 95 3.28 -7.40 -8.17
C LEU A 95 2.22 -7.89 -9.18
N ALA A 96 2.13 -9.20 -9.39
CA ALA A 96 1.12 -9.79 -10.27
C ALA A 96 -0.30 -9.56 -9.75
N GLY A 97 -0.51 -9.74 -8.44
CA GLY A 97 -1.80 -9.54 -7.79
C GLY A 97 -2.29 -8.10 -7.77
N SER A 98 -1.39 -7.11 -7.86
CA SER A 98 -1.76 -5.68 -7.85
C SER A 98 -2.74 -5.31 -8.97
N VAL A 99 -2.63 -5.93 -10.15
CA VAL A 99 -3.54 -5.69 -11.28
C VAL A 99 -4.94 -6.23 -10.97
N TYR A 100 -5.02 -7.41 -10.37
CA TYR A 100 -6.30 -7.99 -9.93
C TYR A 100 -6.94 -7.13 -8.82
N ALA A 101 -6.13 -6.73 -7.84
CA ALA A 101 -6.56 -5.89 -6.72
C ALA A 101 -7.14 -4.55 -7.22
N ALA A 102 -6.44 -3.88 -8.14
CA ALA A 102 -6.91 -2.64 -8.76
C ALA A 102 -8.21 -2.83 -9.54
N LYS A 103 -8.36 -3.94 -10.29
CA LYS A 103 -9.58 -4.23 -11.05
C LYS A 103 -10.81 -4.45 -10.15
N HIS A 104 -10.62 -5.00 -8.95
CA HIS A 104 -11.70 -5.33 -8.02
C HIS A 104 -11.91 -4.27 -6.92
N ASN A 105 -11.19 -3.15 -6.98
CA ASN A 105 -11.16 -2.13 -5.92
C ASN A 105 -10.88 -2.78 -4.55
N SER A 106 -9.90 -3.68 -4.52
CA SER A 106 -9.47 -4.40 -3.33
C SER A 106 -8.08 -3.92 -2.94
N PRO A 107 -7.81 -3.68 -1.65
CA PRO A 107 -6.45 -3.44 -1.21
C PRO A 107 -5.63 -4.73 -1.32
N ILE A 108 -4.33 -4.60 -1.57
CA ILE A 108 -3.37 -5.69 -1.37
C ILE A 108 -2.62 -5.46 -0.05
N ILE A 109 -2.67 -6.44 0.83
CA ILE A 109 -2.05 -6.38 2.16
C ILE A 109 -0.99 -7.48 2.23
N LEU A 110 0.20 -7.11 2.71
CA LEU A 110 1.31 -8.03 2.85
C LEU A 110 1.24 -8.73 4.20
N VAL A 111 1.49 -10.04 4.20
CA VAL A 111 1.58 -10.86 5.41
C VAL A 111 2.93 -11.56 5.48
N ASP A 112 3.34 -11.88 6.71
CA ASP A 112 4.47 -12.76 6.98
C ASP A 112 3.94 -14.14 7.42
N SER A 113 4.80 -14.93 8.07
CA SER A 113 4.50 -16.16 8.80
C SER A 113 3.54 -15.98 9.99
N SER A 114 3.16 -14.74 10.34
CA SER A 114 2.17 -14.43 11.38
C SER A 114 1.29 -13.23 11.00
N LEU A 115 0.09 -13.16 11.58
CA LEU A 115 -0.83 -12.03 11.43
C LEU A 115 -0.65 -11.05 12.59
N SER A 116 -0.42 -9.78 12.30
CA SER A 116 -0.35 -8.75 13.33
C SER A 116 -1.73 -8.44 13.91
N ASN A 117 -1.79 -8.07 15.19
CA ASN A 117 -3.05 -7.68 15.86
C ASN A 117 -3.78 -6.56 15.11
N SER A 118 -3.04 -5.55 14.64
CA SER A 118 -3.61 -4.43 13.88
C SER A 118 -4.21 -4.84 12.55
N PHE A 119 -3.68 -5.90 11.92
CA PHE A 119 -4.27 -6.45 10.71
C PHE A 119 -5.53 -7.25 11.03
N VAL A 120 -5.50 -8.09 12.08
CA VAL A 120 -6.69 -8.83 12.54
C VAL A 120 -7.84 -7.88 12.91
N GLU A 121 -7.55 -6.79 13.62
CA GLU A 121 -8.54 -5.75 13.95
C GLU A 121 -9.10 -5.07 12.70
N TYR A 122 -8.22 -4.77 11.73
CA TYR A 122 -8.65 -4.21 10.45
C TYR A 122 -9.61 -5.16 9.74
N LEU A 123 -9.30 -6.46 9.65
CA LEU A 123 -10.20 -7.47 9.05
C LEU A 123 -11.55 -7.50 9.76
N LYS A 124 -11.57 -7.55 11.09
CA LYS A 124 -12.80 -7.59 11.89
C LYS A 124 -13.65 -6.32 11.76
N SER A 125 -13.02 -5.16 11.52
CA SER A 125 -13.74 -3.90 11.33
C SER A 125 -14.40 -3.78 9.96
N ARG A 126 -14.06 -4.67 9.02
CA ARG A 126 -14.52 -4.63 7.63
C ARG A 126 -15.57 -5.71 7.41
N LYS A 127 -16.62 -5.38 6.66
CA LYS A 127 -17.59 -6.37 6.16
C LYS A 127 -17.05 -6.96 4.86
N LEU A 128 -16.23 -8.00 4.99
CA LEU A 128 -15.62 -8.65 3.84
C LEU A 128 -16.55 -9.75 3.30
N SER A 129 -16.72 -9.79 1.98
CA SER A 129 -17.42 -10.84 1.23
C SER A 129 -16.48 -11.93 0.72
N GLY A 130 -15.16 -11.76 0.89
CA GLY A 130 -14.17 -12.76 0.51
C GLY A 130 -12.74 -12.23 0.53
N MET A 131 -11.79 -13.11 0.19
CA MET A 131 -10.39 -12.75 -0.02
C MET A 131 -9.78 -13.49 -1.20
N THR A 132 -8.67 -12.96 -1.70
CA THR A 132 -7.85 -13.58 -2.73
C THR A 132 -6.41 -13.64 -2.25
N LEU A 133 -5.86 -14.85 -2.19
CA LEU A 133 -4.48 -15.13 -1.78
C LEU A 133 -3.62 -15.24 -3.05
N PHE A 134 -2.49 -14.55 -3.06
CA PHE A 134 -1.49 -14.61 -4.12
C PHE A 134 -0.24 -15.31 -3.60
N GLY A 135 0.21 -16.31 -4.36
CA GLY A 135 1.29 -17.21 -3.99
C GLY A 135 0.79 -18.56 -3.49
N GLY A 136 1.69 -19.55 -3.50
CA GLY A 136 1.40 -20.88 -2.94
C GLY A 136 1.66 -20.95 -1.43
N GLU A 137 1.60 -22.16 -0.87
CA GLU A 137 1.81 -22.41 0.58
C GLU A 137 3.18 -21.94 1.10
N GLY A 138 4.19 -21.84 0.23
CA GLY A 138 5.50 -21.30 0.59
C GLY A 138 5.51 -19.77 0.78
N ALA A 139 4.55 -19.06 0.19
CA ALA A 139 4.39 -17.62 0.32
C ALA A 139 3.41 -17.28 1.45
N VAL A 140 2.24 -17.92 1.44
CA VAL A 140 1.23 -17.82 2.49
C VAL A 140 0.89 -19.23 2.95
N ASN A 141 1.40 -19.61 4.14
CA ASN A 141 1.24 -20.97 4.64
C ASN A 141 -0.21 -21.27 5.06
N LYS A 142 -0.55 -22.56 5.15
CA LYS A 142 -1.90 -23.02 5.52
C LYS A 142 -2.39 -22.47 6.85
N GLY A 143 -1.52 -22.35 7.85
CA GLY A 143 -1.91 -21.82 9.15
C GLY A 143 -2.38 -20.37 9.06
N ILE A 144 -1.72 -19.56 8.23
CA ILE A 144 -2.14 -18.17 7.95
C ILE A 144 -3.43 -18.15 7.15
N GLU A 145 -3.54 -18.97 6.11
CA GLU A 145 -4.76 -19.12 5.32
C GLU A 145 -5.97 -19.49 6.20
N GLU A 146 -5.85 -20.51 7.05
CA GLU A 146 -6.92 -20.95 7.95
C GLU A 146 -7.32 -19.85 8.95
N GLN A 147 -6.34 -19.16 9.55
CA GLN A 147 -6.60 -18.02 10.43
C GLN A 147 -7.36 -16.92 9.70
N LEU A 148 -6.96 -16.60 8.48
CA LEU A 148 -7.57 -15.58 7.65
C LEU A 148 -9.03 -15.90 7.31
N TRP A 149 -9.34 -17.13 6.90
CA TRP A 149 -10.70 -17.55 6.61
C TRP A 149 -11.60 -17.52 7.87
N SER A 150 -11.07 -17.93 9.02
CA SER A 150 -11.81 -17.89 10.29
C SER A 150 -12.25 -16.49 10.73
N LEU A 151 -11.63 -15.43 10.19
CA LEU A 151 -11.92 -14.04 10.48
C LEU A 151 -13.02 -13.44 9.60
N ILE A 152 -13.35 -14.07 8.46
CA ILE A 152 -14.35 -13.58 7.50
C ILE A 152 -15.67 -14.35 7.59
N GLU A 153 -15.66 -15.63 7.98
CA GLU A 153 -16.86 -16.49 8.03
C GLU A 153 -17.82 -16.22 9.23
N LYS A 154 -18.03 -14.97 9.64
CA LYS A 154 -18.96 -14.61 10.73
C LYS A 154 -20.13 -13.74 10.29
#